data_AF-S5RZ33-F1
#
_entry.id   AF-S5RZ33-F1
#
_cell.length_a   1.000
_cell.length_b   1.000
_cell.length_c   1.000
_cell.angle_alpha   90.00
_cell.angle_beta   90.00
_cell.angle_gamma   90.00
#
_symmetry.space_group_name_H-M   'P 1'
#
loop_
_entity.id
_entity.type
_entity.pdbx_description
1 polymer ?
#
loop_
_entity_poly.entity_id
_entity_poly.type
_entity_poly.pdbx_seq_one_letter_code
_entity_poly.pdbx_strand_id
1 'polypeptide(L)'
;DLGVQGIGIPIGKLDVYVAAAGINPQRILPVMLDVGTNNQKLLEDRLYLGLRQPRLEGEEYLSIVDEFMEAVHARWPKAIVQFEDFQMKWAFETLERYRKRFCMFNDDIQGTAGVALAGLLGTVRAQGLSLTDFADQKIVVVGAGSA
;
A
#
# COMPACT_ATOMS: atom_id res chain seq x y z
N ASP A 1 -0.87 12.62 6.24
CA ASP A 1 -1.88 13.01 5.22
C ASP A 1 -1.32 14.14 4.38
N LEU A 2 -0.95 13.84 3.13
CA LEU A 2 -0.42 14.80 2.16
C LEU A 2 -1.42 15.12 1.04
N GLY A 3 -2.67 14.64 1.14
CA GLY A 3 -3.64 14.78 0.06
C GLY A 3 -3.11 14.26 -1.28
N VAL A 4 -3.45 14.94 -2.38
CA VAL A 4 -3.00 14.57 -3.74
C VAL A 4 -1.47 14.61 -3.92
N GLN A 5 -0.74 15.33 -3.06
CA GLN A 5 0.72 15.42 -3.12
C GLN A 5 1.40 14.07 -2.81
N GLY A 6 0.65 13.09 -2.29
CA GLY A 6 1.11 11.71 -2.13
C GLY A 6 1.42 10.98 -3.44
N ILE A 7 1.06 11.50 -4.61
CA ILE A 7 1.31 10.88 -5.93
C ILE A 7 2.81 10.57 -6.18
N GLY A 8 3.72 11.26 -5.50
CA GLY A 8 5.16 10.96 -5.60
C GLY A 8 5.53 9.55 -5.11
N ILE A 9 4.76 8.99 -4.16
CA ILE A 9 5.00 7.65 -3.61
C ILE A 9 4.81 6.56 -4.67
N PRO A 10 3.64 6.42 -5.34
CA PRO A 10 3.48 5.40 -6.38
C PRO A 10 4.42 5.62 -7.58
N ILE A 11 4.79 6.87 -7.92
CA ILE A 11 5.79 7.13 -8.96
C ILE A 11 7.14 6.53 -8.55
N GLY A 12 7.67 6.90 -7.39
CA GLY A 12 8.97 6.41 -6.92
C GLY A 12 8.98 4.89 -6.69
N LYS A 13 7.86 4.32 -6.25
CA LYS A 13 7.74 2.87 -6.07
C LYS A 13 7.84 2.14 -7.40
N LEU A 14 7.13 2.63 -8.42
CA LEU A 14 7.19 2.06 -9.76
C LEU A 14 8.56 2.26 -10.41
N ASP A 15 9.28 3.35 -10.12
CA ASP A 15 10.67 3.51 -10.53
C ASP A 15 11.55 2.38 -9.97
N VAL A 16 11.34 1.96 -8.72
CA VAL A 16 12.03 0.80 -8.13
C VAL A 16 11.61 -0.50 -8.81
N TYR A 17 10.34 -0.69 -9.15
CA TYR A 17 9.90 -1.87 -9.94
C TYR A 17 10.61 -1.96 -11.29
N VAL A 18 10.81 -0.83 -11.97
CA VAL A 18 11.55 -0.80 -13.23
C VAL A 18 13.04 -1.08 -12.98
N ALA A 19 13.66 -0.33 -12.07
CA ALA A 19 15.10 -0.37 -11.86
C ALA A 19 15.60 -1.68 -11.22
N ALA A 20 14.89 -2.19 -10.20
CA ALA A 20 15.32 -3.34 -9.41
C ALA A 20 14.70 -4.66 -9.88
N ALA A 21 13.46 -4.65 -10.38
CA ALA A 21 12.76 -5.86 -10.81
C ALA A 21 12.66 -6.01 -12.35
N GLY A 22 13.11 -5.02 -13.12
CA GLY A 22 13.12 -5.08 -14.59
C GLY A 22 11.73 -5.02 -15.22
N ILE A 23 10.73 -4.45 -14.52
CA ILE A 23 9.39 -4.26 -15.10
C ILE A 23 9.47 -3.23 -16.23
N ASN A 24 8.80 -3.50 -17.34
CA ASN A 24 8.75 -2.57 -18.47
C ASN A 24 8.02 -1.26 -18.06
N PRO A 25 8.65 -0.08 -18.19
CA PRO A 25 8.05 1.20 -17.80
C PRO A 25 6.77 1.57 -18.58
N GLN A 26 6.53 0.97 -19.74
CA GLN A 26 5.27 1.13 -20.49
C GLN A 26 4.12 0.29 -19.96
N ARG A 27 4.35 -0.55 -18.94
CA ARG A 27 3.38 -1.47 -18.34
C ARG A 27 3.09 -1.18 -16.87
N ILE A 28 3.44 0.00 -16.41
CA ILE A 28 3.18 0.50 -15.06
C ILE A 28 2.31 1.75 -15.13
N LEU A 29 1.50 1.98 -14.11
CA LEU A 29 0.61 3.14 -14.03
C LEU A 29 0.52 3.61 -12.57
N PRO A 30 1.15 4.74 -12.21
CA PRO A 30 0.94 5.35 -10.89
C PRO A 30 -0.46 5.96 -10.83
N VAL A 31 -1.18 5.73 -9.72
CA VAL A 31 -2.53 6.26 -9.50
C VAL A 31 -2.61 6.89 -8.11
N MET A 32 -3.27 8.04 -8.02
CA MET A 32 -3.64 8.68 -6.76
C MET A 32 -5.16 8.88 -6.72
N LEU A 33 -5.80 8.31 -5.70
CA LEU A 33 -7.23 8.54 -5.45
C LEU A 33 -7.38 9.78 -4.56
N ASP A 34 -7.63 10.94 -5.17
CA ASP A 34 -7.93 12.16 -4.42
C ASP A 34 -9.40 12.17 -4.00
N VAL A 35 -9.64 11.79 -2.75
CA VAL A 35 -10.96 11.80 -2.09
C VAL A 35 -11.04 12.90 -1.02
N GLY A 36 -10.20 13.93 -1.13
CA GLY A 36 -10.04 14.99 -0.15
C GLY A 36 -8.85 14.79 0.78
N THR A 37 -8.66 15.72 1.72
CA THR A 37 -7.62 15.68 2.74
C THR A 37 -8.13 16.26 4.05
N ASN A 38 -7.73 15.68 5.18
CA ASN A 38 -8.04 16.23 6.51
C ASN A 38 -6.91 17.14 7.03
N ASN A 39 -5.92 17.44 6.18
CA ASN A 39 -4.82 18.33 6.52
C ASN A 39 -5.22 19.79 6.31
N GLN A 40 -5.56 20.48 7.41
CA GLN A 40 -6.03 21.87 7.38
C GLN A 40 -5.05 22.82 6.69
N LYS A 41 -3.73 22.60 6.84
CA LYS A 41 -2.72 23.44 6.17
C LYS A 41 -2.82 23.34 4.65
N LEU A 42 -3.10 22.15 4.12
CA LEU A 42 -3.29 21.95 2.67
C LEU A 42 -4.61 22.55 2.19
N LEU A 43 -5.68 22.44 2.97
CA LEU A 43 -6.97 23.05 2.63
C LEU A 43 -6.88 24.58 2.52
N GLU A 44 -6.10 25.20 3.40
CA GLU A 44 -5.86 26.65 3.45
C GLU A 44 -4.80 27.13 2.43
N ASP A 45 -3.92 26.24 1.97
CA ASP A 45 -2.86 26.59 1.02
C ASP A 45 -3.43 26.89 -0.36
N ARG A 46 -3.27 28.13 -0.84
CA ARG A 46 -3.73 28.57 -2.17
C ARG A 46 -3.05 27.83 -3.33
N LEU A 47 -1.90 27.21 -3.10
CA LEU A 47 -1.17 26.44 -4.11
C LEU A 47 -1.51 24.94 -4.09
N TYR A 48 -2.33 24.48 -3.13
CA TYR A 48 -2.78 23.08 -3.11
C TYR A 48 -3.64 22.78 -4.35
N LEU A 49 -3.24 21.74 -5.10
CA LEU A 49 -3.83 21.34 -6.38
C LEU A 49 -4.93 20.28 -6.24
N GLY A 50 -5.06 19.67 -5.06
CA GLY A 50 -6.04 18.61 -4.83
C GLY A 50 -7.41 19.14 -4.41
N LEU A 51 -8.31 18.22 -4.13
CA LEU A 51 -9.65 18.51 -3.63
C LEU A 51 -9.59 19.24 -2.28
N ARG A 52 -10.17 20.45 -2.24
CA ARG A 52 -10.26 21.30 -1.04
C ARG A 52 -11.48 20.96 -0.19
N GLN A 53 -11.57 19.71 0.21
CA GLN A 53 -12.62 19.22 1.09
C GLN A 53 -12.07 18.15 2.05
N PRO A 54 -12.70 17.95 3.21
CA PRO A 54 -12.42 16.82 4.09
C PRO A 54 -12.53 15.49 3.34
N ARG A 55 -11.81 14.48 3.83
CA ARG A 55 -11.84 13.14 3.24
C ARG A 55 -13.25 12.55 3.28
N LEU A 56 -13.63 11.88 2.20
CA LEU A 56 -14.75 10.94 2.23
C LEU A 56 -14.50 9.86 3.28
N GLU A 57 -15.59 9.36 3.86
CA GLU A 57 -15.60 8.35 4.91
C GLU A 57 -16.69 7.31 4.61
N GLY A 58 -16.60 6.13 5.25
CA GLY A 58 -17.61 5.07 5.11
C GLY A 58 -17.79 4.58 3.66
N GLU A 59 -19.05 4.37 3.28
CA GLU A 59 -19.42 3.84 1.96
C GLU A 59 -19.09 4.79 0.81
N GLU A 60 -19.11 6.10 1.02
CA GLU A 60 -18.71 7.07 -0.02
C GLU A 60 -17.25 6.88 -0.40
N TYR A 61 -16.37 6.67 0.58
CA TYR A 61 -14.97 6.33 0.33
C TYR A 61 -14.85 4.98 -0.40
N LEU A 62 -15.52 3.95 0.11
CA LEU A 62 -15.39 2.58 -0.42
C LEU A 62 -15.95 2.46 -1.83
N SER A 63 -17.04 3.14 -2.16
CA SER A 63 -17.63 3.13 -3.50
C SER A 63 -16.68 3.65 -4.58
N ILE A 64 -15.87 4.67 -4.28
CA ILE A 64 -14.83 5.16 -5.19
C ILE A 64 -13.75 4.09 -5.43
N VAL A 65 -13.33 3.40 -4.36
CA VAL A 65 -12.31 2.34 -4.46
C VAL A 65 -12.88 1.12 -5.19
N ASP A 66 -14.13 0.75 -4.93
CA ASP A 66 -14.83 -0.33 -5.65
C ASP A 66 -14.90 -0.05 -7.14
N GLU A 67 -15.38 1.14 -7.53
CA GLU A 67 -15.46 1.56 -8.93
C GLU A 67 -14.08 1.50 -9.60
N PHE A 68 -13.05 1.99 -8.92
CA PHE A 68 -11.68 1.91 -9.42
C PHE A 68 -11.22 0.46 -9.66
N MET A 69 -11.42 -0.43 -8.68
CA MET A 69 -10.99 -1.83 -8.80
C MET A 69 -11.72 -2.56 -9.93
N GLU A 70 -13.03 -2.34 -10.07
CA GLU A 70 -13.82 -2.90 -11.17
C GLU A 70 -13.38 -2.35 -12.53
N ALA A 71 -13.15 -1.04 -12.63
CA ALA A 71 -12.70 -0.40 -13.87
C ALA A 71 -11.32 -0.90 -14.32
N VAL A 72 -10.37 -1.02 -13.38
CA VAL A 72 -9.03 -1.57 -13.66
C VAL A 72 -9.14 -3.02 -14.11
N HIS A 73 -9.93 -3.84 -13.43
CA HIS A 73 -10.10 -5.24 -13.79
C HIS A 73 -10.78 -5.41 -15.16
N ALA A 74 -11.82 -4.62 -15.44
CA ALA A 74 -12.51 -4.65 -16.72
C ALA A 74 -11.57 -4.27 -17.88
N ARG A 75 -10.70 -3.27 -17.67
CA ARG A 75 -9.76 -2.79 -18.69
C ARG A 75 -8.52 -3.68 -18.84
N TRP A 76 -7.96 -4.13 -17.73
CA TRP A 76 -6.74 -4.93 -17.63
C TRP A 76 -6.93 -6.10 -16.64
N PRO A 77 -7.58 -7.20 -17.06
CA PRO A 77 -7.93 -8.30 -16.15
C PRO A 77 -6.77 -9.00 -15.44
N LYS A 78 -5.55 -8.83 -15.98
CA LYS A 78 -4.30 -9.41 -15.44
C LYS A 78 -3.39 -8.38 -14.76
N ALA A 79 -3.86 -7.14 -14.58
CA ALA A 79 -3.10 -6.16 -13.84
C ALA A 79 -2.92 -6.61 -12.39
N ILE A 80 -1.72 -6.36 -11.85
CA ILE A 80 -1.45 -6.48 -10.41
C ILE A 80 -1.70 -5.10 -9.82
N VAL A 81 -2.58 -5.02 -8.83
CA VAL A 81 -2.87 -3.77 -8.13
C VAL A 81 -2.17 -3.78 -6.77
N GLN A 82 -1.24 -2.87 -6.57
CA GLN A 82 -0.59 -2.66 -5.28
C GLN A 82 -1.22 -1.46 -4.57
N PHE A 83 -1.66 -1.67 -3.33
CA PHE A 83 -2.08 -0.58 -2.45
C PHE A 83 -0.92 -0.15 -1.56
N GLU A 84 -0.86 1.16 -1.32
CA GLU A 84 0.27 1.83 -0.68
C GLU A 84 -0.21 3.05 0.12
N ASP A 85 0.32 3.25 1.32
CA ASP A 85 0.11 4.42 2.17
C ASP A 85 -1.37 4.72 2.50
N PHE A 86 -2.19 3.67 2.58
CA PHE A 86 -3.57 3.80 3.06
C PHE A 86 -3.58 3.97 4.58
N GLN A 87 -4.53 4.76 5.10
CA GLN A 87 -4.79 4.77 6.55
C GLN A 87 -5.11 3.34 7.02
N MET A 88 -4.59 2.96 8.18
CA MET A 88 -4.67 1.60 8.71
C MET A 88 -6.05 0.94 8.57
N LYS A 89 -7.13 1.64 8.98
CA LYS A 89 -8.50 1.12 8.87
C LYS A 89 -8.86 0.72 7.44
N TRP A 90 -8.47 1.55 6.46
CA TRP A 90 -8.74 1.32 5.05
C TRP A 90 -7.79 0.31 4.43
N ALA A 91 -6.53 0.26 4.85
CA ALA A 91 -5.56 -0.73 4.39
C ALA A 91 -6.06 -2.15 4.66
N PHE A 92 -6.52 -2.43 5.89
CA PHE A 92 -7.07 -3.75 6.25
C PHE A 92 -8.43 -4.02 5.58
N GLU A 93 -9.36 -3.06 5.63
CA GLU A 93 -10.70 -3.21 5.06
C GLU A 93 -10.64 -3.52 3.56
N THR A 94 -9.89 -2.73 2.80
CA THR A 94 -9.77 -2.90 1.36
C THR A 94 -9.01 -4.17 0.98
N LEU A 95 -7.97 -4.53 1.73
CA LEU A 95 -7.24 -5.78 1.49
C LEU A 95 -8.16 -6.99 1.64
N GLU A 96 -8.94 -7.07 2.72
CA GLU A 96 -9.87 -8.21 2.91
C GLU A 96 -10.99 -8.22 1.85
N ARG A 97 -11.50 -7.04 1.49
CA ARG A 97 -12.56 -6.87 0.49
C ARG A 97 -12.15 -7.35 -0.91
N TYR A 98 -10.91 -7.08 -1.33
CA TYR A 98 -10.49 -7.23 -2.73
C TYR A 98 -9.58 -8.43 -3.02
N ARG A 99 -8.76 -8.89 -2.06
CA ARG A 99 -7.71 -9.91 -2.30
C ARG A 99 -8.19 -11.25 -2.85
N LYS A 100 -9.46 -11.60 -2.64
CA LYS A 100 -10.06 -12.85 -3.13
C LYS A 100 -10.64 -12.72 -4.55
N ARG A 101 -10.83 -11.49 -5.02
CA ARG A 101 -11.51 -11.16 -6.28
C ARG A 101 -10.55 -10.61 -7.33
N PHE A 102 -9.55 -9.84 -6.91
CA PHE A 102 -8.58 -9.18 -7.78
C PHE A 102 -7.16 -9.64 -7.47
N CYS A 103 -6.29 -9.60 -8.49
CA CYS A 103 -4.85 -9.80 -8.29
C CYS A 103 -4.27 -8.54 -7.64
N MET A 104 -4.28 -8.49 -6.32
CA MET A 104 -3.86 -7.32 -5.55
C MET A 104 -3.16 -7.70 -4.25
N PHE A 105 -2.32 -6.80 -3.75
CA PHE A 105 -1.73 -6.88 -2.41
C PHE A 105 -1.55 -5.47 -1.83
N ASN A 106 -1.38 -5.36 -0.51
CA ASN A 106 -1.00 -4.12 0.15
C ASN A 106 0.45 -4.25 0.64
N ASP A 107 1.34 -3.36 0.22
CA ASP A 107 2.77 -3.50 0.52
C ASP A 107 3.09 -3.13 1.97
N ASP A 108 2.40 -2.13 2.54
CA ASP A 108 2.58 -1.73 3.94
C ASP A 108 2.35 -2.90 4.90
N ILE A 109 1.35 -3.74 4.60
CA ILE A 109 0.99 -4.93 5.39
C ILE A 109 1.82 -6.14 4.95
N GLN A 110 1.72 -6.53 3.68
CA GLN A 110 2.23 -7.83 3.21
C GLN A 110 3.69 -7.75 2.79
N GLY A 111 4.11 -6.64 2.19
CA GLY A 111 5.49 -6.40 1.79
C GLY A 111 6.41 -6.25 3.00
N THR A 112 6.01 -5.41 3.96
CA THR A 112 6.72 -5.22 5.23
C THR A 112 6.84 -6.53 6.00
N ALA A 113 5.75 -7.28 6.14
CA ALA A 113 5.77 -8.59 6.79
C ALA A 113 6.74 -9.56 6.09
N GLY A 114 6.78 -9.55 4.76
CA GLY A 114 7.68 -10.38 3.96
C GLY A 114 9.16 -10.09 4.22
N VAL A 115 9.56 -8.81 4.19
CA VAL A 115 10.96 -8.42 4.45
C VAL A 115 11.34 -8.59 5.92
N ALA A 116 10.42 -8.32 6.85
CA ALA A 116 10.66 -8.53 8.27
C ALA A 116 10.91 -10.02 8.58
N LEU A 117 10.07 -10.92 8.06
CA LEU A 117 10.27 -12.36 8.22
C LEU A 117 11.58 -12.82 7.58
N ALA A 118 11.92 -12.33 6.39
CA ALA A 118 13.19 -12.65 5.75
C ALA A 118 14.40 -12.26 6.61
N GLY A 119 14.36 -11.07 7.24
CA GLY A 119 15.39 -10.61 8.18
C GLY A 119 15.49 -11.48 9.44
N LEU A 120 14.36 -11.88 10.01
CA LEU A 120 14.32 -12.76 11.18
C LEU A 120 14.88 -14.15 10.86
N LEU A 121 14.47 -14.77 9.75
CA LEU A 121 15.00 -16.07 9.31
C LEU A 121 16.50 -16.00 8.99
N GLY A 122 16.96 -14.88 8.40
CA GLY A 122 18.38 -14.59 8.21
C GLY A 122 19.16 -14.54 9.53
N THR A 123 18.57 -13.93 10.56
CA THR A 123 19.16 -13.83 11.90
C THR A 123 19.29 -15.20 12.57
N VAL A 124 18.25 -16.05 12.49
CA VAL A 124 18.30 -17.43 13.01
C VAL A 124 19.48 -18.18 12.38
N ARG A 125 19.63 -18.10 11.05
CA ARG A 125 20.77 -18.74 10.36
C ARG A 125 22.11 -18.14 10.77
N ALA A 126 22.19 -16.83 10.99
CA ALA A 126 23.41 -16.15 11.42
C ALA A 126 23.86 -16.58 12.83
N GLN A 127 22.94 -17.05 13.67
CA GLN A 127 23.23 -17.65 14.98
C GLN A 127 23.72 -19.11 14.89
N GLY A 128 23.81 -19.68 13.68
CA GLY A 128 24.15 -21.10 13.47
C GLY A 128 22.99 -22.07 13.73
N LEU A 129 21.78 -21.56 13.91
CA LEU A 129 20.57 -22.33 14.17
C LEU A 129 19.89 -22.78 12.85
N SER A 130 19.05 -23.81 12.96
CA SER A 130 18.18 -24.26 11.88
C SER A 130 16.96 -23.36 11.75
N LEU A 131 16.36 -23.29 10.55
CA LEU A 131 15.10 -22.54 10.35
C LEU A 131 13.94 -23.09 11.20
N THR A 132 14.00 -24.36 11.59
CA THR A 132 13.03 -24.97 12.52
C THR A 132 13.05 -24.30 13.90
N ASP A 133 14.19 -23.77 14.30
CA ASP A 133 14.41 -23.15 15.61
C ASP A 133 13.83 -21.71 15.66
N PHE A 134 13.30 -21.21 14.52
CA PHE A 134 12.56 -19.96 14.46
C PHE A 134 11.32 -20.00 15.36
N ALA A 135 10.66 -21.15 15.48
CA ALA A 135 9.46 -21.31 16.31
C ALA A 135 9.72 -21.09 17.81
N ASP A 136 10.98 -21.23 18.25
CA ASP A 136 11.39 -21.03 19.64
C ASP A 136 11.81 -19.59 19.95
N GLN A 137 11.88 -18.72 18.94
CA GLN A 137 12.27 -17.32 19.11
C GLN A 137 11.19 -16.53 19.85
N LYS A 138 11.61 -15.73 20.84
CA LYS A 138 10.73 -14.80 21.55
C LYS A 138 10.81 -13.43 20.91
N ILE A 139 9.72 -13.01 20.28
CA ILE A 139 9.63 -11.72 19.58
C ILE A 139 8.84 -10.74 20.44
N VAL A 140 9.43 -9.57 20.69
CA VAL A 140 8.75 -8.43 21.32
C VAL A 140 8.48 -7.39 20.24
N VAL A 141 7.21 -7.01 20.06
CA VAL A 141 6.78 -6.04 19.07
C VAL A 141 6.53 -4.69 19.75
N VAL A 142 7.16 -3.63 19.27
CA VAL A 142 6.98 -2.25 19.76
C VAL A 142 6.31 -1.42 18.66
N GLY A 143 5.01 -1.17 18.82
CA GLY A 143 4.16 -0.52 17.82
C GLY A 143 3.09 -1.46 17.28
N ALA A 144 1.86 -0.98 17.12
CA ALA A 144 0.71 -1.73 16.61
C ALA A 144 0.19 -1.07 15.32
N GLY A 145 1.13 -0.84 14.38
CA GLY A 145 0.90 -0.21 13.08
C GLY A 145 0.39 -1.18 12.02
N SER A 146 0.31 -0.72 10.77
CA SER A 146 0.07 -1.58 9.61
C SER A 146 1.31 -2.36 9.17
N ALA A 147 2.49 -1.87 9.55
CA ALA A 147 3.81 -2.49 9.36
C ALA A 147 4.08 -3.63 10.35
#